data_AF-A0A2T4H593-F1
#
_entry.id   AF-A0A2T4H593-F1
#
_cell.length_a   1.000
_cell.length_b   1.000
_cell.length_c   1.000
_cell.angle_alpha   90.00
_cell.angle_beta   90.00
_cell.angle_gamma   90.00
#
_symmetry.space_group_name_H-M   'P 1'
#
loop_
_entity.id
_entity.type
_entity.pdbx_description
1 polymer ?
#
loop_
_entity_poly.entity_id
_entity_poly.type
_entity_poly.pdbx_seq_one_letter_code
_entity_poly.pdbx_strand_id
1 'polypeptide(L)'
;MLSEGKTTVGTLFTLCVLIMYVDKETHERAGLPGKPYGSKGGRGSKPRWTITYNLRDPSMLRGKKGFDRLIYACKTVFNQPMTWLFCDKTPQILSPDPLQQFFPTAFTSTPIVSQNLAVVQPILDVDPEILAEDNREALEYFATERRYC
;
A
#
# COMPACT_ATOMS: atom_id res chain seq x y z
N MET A 1 6.62 0.92 5.66
CA MET A 1 7.71 0.53 4.72
C MET A 1 7.10 0.06 3.42
N LEU A 2 7.82 0.19 2.32
CA LEU A 2 7.41 -0.26 0.98
C LEU A 2 8.58 -0.96 0.32
N SER A 3 8.40 -2.17 -0.19
CA SER A 3 9.46 -2.84 -0.94
C SER A 3 9.53 -2.35 -2.39
N GLU A 4 10.62 -2.68 -3.07
CA GLU A 4 10.69 -2.67 -4.52
C GLU A 4 9.62 -3.59 -5.13
N GLY A 5 9.11 -3.23 -6.31
CA GLY A 5 8.10 -3.99 -7.05
C GLY A 5 6.97 -3.13 -7.60
N LYS A 6 6.05 -3.74 -8.35
CA LYS A 6 4.80 -3.11 -8.81
C LYS A 6 3.62 -3.99 -8.43
N THR A 7 2.47 -3.40 -8.16
CA THR A 7 1.22 -4.15 -7.91
C THR A 7 0.83 -5.04 -9.09
N THR A 8 1.24 -4.67 -10.29
CA THR A 8 0.92 -5.39 -11.53
C THR A 8 2.04 -6.34 -11.99
N VAL A 9 3.29 -6.12 -11.57
CA VAL A 9 4.48 -6.87 -12.03
C VAL A 9 5.49 -7.07 -10.89
N GLY A 10 5.98 -8.30 -10.72
CA GLY A 10 6.88 -8.67 -9.61
C GLY A 10 6.15 -8.93 -8.29
N THR A 11 6.89 -8.83 -7.18
CA THR A 11 6.42 -8.98 -5.81
C THR A 11 6.52 -7.63 -5.12
N LEU A 12 5.48 -7.20 -4.41
CA LEU A 12 5.43 -5.94 -3.67
C LEU A 12 4.96 -6.20 -2.24
N PHE A 13 5.64 -5.61 -1.27
CA PHE A 13 5.32 -5.66 0.15
C PHE A 13 5.09 -4.26 0.72
N THR A 14 4.01 -4.08 1.48
CA THR A 14 3.74 -2.85 2.24
C THR A 14 3.66 -3.18 3.72
N LEU A 15 4.31 -2.39 4.58
CA LEU A 15 4.38 -2.60 6.03
C LEU A 15 3.70 -1.42 6.77
N CYS A 16 2.38 -1.54 6.95
CA CYS A 16 1.52 -0.81 7.90
C CYS A 16 0.52 -1.83 8.47
N VAL A 17 -0.15 -2.51 7.55
CA VAL A 17 -0.58 -3.91 7.59
C VAL A 17 0.32 -4.61 6.58
N LEU A 18 0.87 -5.79 6.90
CA LEU A 18 1.72 -6.52 5.95
C LEU A 18 0.84 -7.03 4.80
N ILE A 19 1.01 -6.47 3.60
CA ILE A 19 0.31 -6.92 2.39
C ILE A 19 1.36 -7.39 1.39
N MET A 20 1.18 -8.59 0.85
CA MET A 20 2.11 -9.23 -0.08
C MET A 20 1.34 -9.60 -1.36
N TYR A 21 1.80 -9.10 -2.51
CA TYR A 21 1.28 -9.48 -3.81
C TYR A 21 2.22 -10.48 -4.46
N VAL A 22 1.75 -11.70 -4.66
CA VAL A 22 2.56 -12.81 -5.16
C VAL A 22 1.87 -13.51 -6.33
N ASP A 23 2.64 -14.23 -7.14
CA ASP A 23 2.08 -15.17 -8.10
C ASP A 23 1.55 -16.44 -7.42
N LYS A 24 0.86 -17.27 -8.20
CA LYS A 24 0.27 -18.53 -7.73
C LYS A 24 1.30 -19.47 -7.10
N GLU A 25 2.42 -19.68 -7.80
CA GLU A 25 3.43 -20.65 -7.40
C GLU A 25 4.06 -20.26 -6.06
N THR A 26 4.38 -18.97 -5.92
CA THR A 26 4.94 -18.39 -4.69
C THR A 26 3.93 -18.47 -3.54
N HIS A 27 2.64 -18.22 -3.80
CA HIS A 27 1.57 -18.38 -2.79
C HIS A 27 1.47 -19.81 -2.27
N GLU A 28 1.44 -20.78 -3.20
CA GLU A 28 1.34 -22.21 -2.87
C GLU A 28 2.57 -22.69 -2.10
N ARG A 29 3.77 -22.28 -2.52
CA ARG A 29 5.03 -22.58 -1.81
C ARG A 29 5.10 -21.95 -0.43
N ALA A 30 4.61 -20.72 -0.27
CA ALA A 30 4.63 -20.02 1.02
C ALA A 30 3.66 -20.66 2.04
N GLY A 31 2.60 -21.32 1.57
CA GLY A 31 1.61 -21.97 2.45
C GLY A 31 0.87 -20.99 3.35
N LEU A 32 0.82 -19.71 2.97
CA LEU A 32 0.19 -18.65 3.76
C LEU A 32 -1.27 -18.43 3.30
N PRO A 33 -2.21 -18.16 4.22
CA PRO A 33 -3.59 -17.81 3.86
C PRO A 33 -3.62 -16.54 3.01
N GLY A 34 -4.14 -16.65 1.79
CA GLY A 34 -4.24 -15.56 0.83
C GLY A 34 -5.53 -15.64 0.02
N LYS A 35 -5.88 -14.55 -0.64
CA LYS A 35 -7.05 -14.45 -1.53
C LYS A 35 -6.59 -14.17 -2.96
N PRO A 36 -7.28 -14.66 -4.00
CA PRO A 36 -7.03 -14.24 -5.37
C PRO A 36 -7.16 -12.72 -5.51
N TYR A 37 -6.27 -12.13 -6.31
CA TYR A 37 -6.16 -10.71 -6.57
C TYR A 37 -6.23 -10.43 -8.07
N GLY A 38 -6.98 -9.39 -8.43
CA GLY A 38 -7.20 -8.98 -9.82
C GLY A 38 -8.54 -9.45 -10.40
N SER A 39 -8.85 -8.91 -11.58
CA SER A 39 -10.09 -9.19 -12.31
C SER A 39 -10.13 -10.63 -12.82
N LYS A 40 -11.25 -11.32 -12.53
CA LYS A 40 -11.55 -12.64 -13.09
C LYS A 40 -11.84 -12.47 -14.59
N GLY A 41 -10.89 -12.80 -15.45
CA GLY A 41 -11.13 -12.93 -16.89
C GLY A 41 -10.58 -11.79 -17.73
N GLY A 42 -9.32 -11.93 -18.12
CA GLY A 42 -8.74 -11.27 -19.29
C GLY A 42 -7.77 -12.26 -19.93
N ARG A 43 -7.88 -12.49 -21.24
CA ARG A 43 -7.02 -13.43 -21.97
C ARG A 43 -5.56 -12.93 -21.87
N GLY A 44 -4.78 -13.50 -20.95
CA GLY A 44 -3.37 -13.15 -20.72
C GLY A 44 -3.00 -12.63 -19.33
N SER A 45 -3.93 -12.42 -18.39
CA SER A 45 -3.58 -12.01 -17.03
C SER A 45 -3.09 -13.21 -16.20
N LYS A 46 -1.84 -13.16 -15.72
CA LYS A 46 -1.33 -14.14 -14.75
C LYS A 46 -2.11 -13.99 -13.45
N PRO A 47 -2.65 -15.09 -12.88
CA PRO A 47 -3.41 -15.00 -11.65
C PRO A 47 -2.48 -14.57 -10.50
N ARG A 48 -2.95 -13.64 -9.66
CA ARG A 48 -2.21 -13.08 -8.53
C ARG A 48 -2.92 -13.41 -7.21
N TRP A 49 -2.16 -13.46 -6.13
CA TRP A 49 -2.67 -13.65 -4.78
C TRP A 49 -2.23 -12.50 -3.88
N THR A 50 -3.12 -12.10 -2.99
CA THR A 50 -2.83 -11.16 -1.92
C THR A 50 -2.85 -11.88 -0.58
N ILE A 51 -1.75 -11.77 0.15
CA ILE A 51 -1.62 -12.26 1.52
C ILE A 51 -1.59 -11.03 2.43
N THR A 52 -2.46 -11.00 3.44
CA THR A 52 -2.61 -9.83 4.32
C THR A 52 -2.50 -10.25 5.77
N TYR A 53 -1.62 -9.60 6.52
CA TYR A 53 -1.41 -9.79 7.94
C TYR A 53 -1.44 -8.47 8.69
N ASN A 54 -2.31 -8.38 9.70
CA ASN A 54 -2.20 -7.34 10.71
C ASN A 54 -1.16 -7.76 11.75
N LEU A 55 0.04 -7.20 11.68
CA LEU A 55 1.14 -7.54 12.59
C LEU A 55 0.89 -7.12 14.06
N ARG A 56 -0.18 -6.37 14.33
CA ARG A 56 -0.62 -6.01 15.69
C ARG A 56 -1.60 -7.01 16.29
N ASP A 57 -2.06 -7.99 15.52
CA ASP A 57 -3.00 -9.00 16.01
C ASP A 57 -2.31 -9.92 17.05
N PRO A 58 -3.00 -10.36 18.13
CA PRO A 58 -2.44 -11.29 19.11
C PRO A 58 -1.89 -12.60 18.52
N SER A 59 -2.40 -13.03 17.36
CA SER A 59 -1.90 -14.19 16.61
C SER A 59 -0.55 -13.97 15.91
N MET A 60 -0.11 -12.71 15.80
CA MET A 60 1.19 -12.29 15.24
C MET A 60 2.25 -12.05 16.32
N LEU A 61 1.99 -12.47 17.56
CA LEU A 61 2.99 -12.50 18.62
C LEU A 61 3.93 -13.71 18.45
N ARG A 62 5.19 -13.55 18.90
CA ARG A 62 6.17 -14.64 18.90
C ARG A 62 5.65 -15.89 19.62
N GLY A 63 5.90 -17.06 19.03
CA GLY A 63 5.47 -18.36 19.57
C GLY A 63 4.02 -18.73 19.25
N LYS A 64 3.31 -17.92 18.47
CA LYS A 64 2.01 -18.29 17.90
C LYS A 64 2.20 -18.90 16.51
N LYS A 65 1.41 -19.94 16.22
CA LYS A 65 1.46 -20.67 14.93
C LYS A 65 1.34 -19.76 13.71
N GLY A 66 0.54 -18.69 13.79
CA GLY A 66 0.38 -17.72 12.70
C GLY A 66 1.68 -16.98 12.40
N PHE A 67 2.29 -16.42 13.45
CA PHE A 67 3.59 -15.76 13.37
C PHE A 67 4.71 -16.70 12.92
N ASP A 68 4.79 -17.91 13.50
CA ASP A 68 5.86 -18.86 13.18
C ASP A 68 5.79 -19.33 11.72
N ARG A 69 4.59 -19.52 11.17
CA ARG A 69 4.39 -19.81 9.73
C ARG A 69 4.85 -18.66 8.85
N LEU A 70 4.53 -17.42 9.22
CA LEU A 70 4.98 -16.24 8.48
C LEU A 70 6.52 -16.15 8.49
N ILE A 71 7.15 -16.32 9.64
CA ILE A 71 8.62 -16.31 9.76
C ILE A 71 9.25 -17.44 8.94
N TYR A 72 8.66 -18.64 8.97
CA TYR A 72 9.13 -19.75 8.15
C TYR A 72 9.09 -19.41 6.66
N ALA A 73 7.95 -18.90 6.16
CA ALA A 73 7.84 -18.49 4.77
C ALA A 73 8.85 -17.40 4.38
N CYS A 74 9.12 -16.43 5.27
CA CYS A 74 10.16 -15.43 5.04
C CYS A 74 11.57 -16.05 4.93
N LYS A 75 11.85 -17.11 5.68
CA LYS A 75 13.16 -17.79 5.66
C LYS A 75 13.34 -18.73 4.47
N THR A 76 12.27 -19.38 4.02
CA THR A 76 12.35 -20.47 3.01
C THR A 76 11.89 -20.06 1.62
N VAL A 77 10.90 -19.16 1.53
CA VAL A 77 10.28 -18.75 0.26
C VAL A 77 10.67 -17.33 -0.11
N PHE A 78 10.53 -16.38 0.81
CA PHE A 78 10.92 -14.98 0.59
C PHE A 78 12.36 -14.70 1.03
N ASN A 79 13.26 -15.60 0.66
CA ASN A 79 14.66 -15.57 1.09
C ASN A 79 15.56 -14.70 0.20
N GLN A 80 15.01 -14.11 -0.85
CA GLN A 80 15.74 -13.22 -1.74
C GLN A 80 15.81 -11.82 -1.12
N PRO A 81 17.01 -11.19 -1.12
CA PRO A 81 17.14 -9.79 -0.72
C PRO A 81 16.22 -8.91 -1.57
N MET A 82 15.60 -7.93 -0.92
CA MET A 82 14.74 -6.96 -1.59
C MET A 82 15.05 -5.56 -1.08
N THR A 83 15.01 -4.59 -1.97
CA THR A 83 15.20 -3.18 -1.61
C THR A 83 13.95 -2.67 -0.91
N TRP A 84 14.10 -1.92 0.19
CA TRP A 84 12.99 -1.36 0.93
C TRP A 84 13.13 0.14 1.10
N LEU A 85 12.05 0.85 0.81
CA LEU A 85 11.84 2.22 1.23
C LEU A 85 11.28 2.23 2.66
N PHE A 86 12.09 2.74 3.58
CA PHE A 86 11.73 2.98 4.97
C PHE A 86 11.56 4.48 5.22
N CYS A 87 10.52 4.84 5.95
CA CYS A 87 10.31 6.21 6.44
C CYS A 87 9.69 6.09 7.83
N ASP A 88 10.41 6.60 8.83
CA ASP A 88 9.84 6.81 10.16
C ASP A 88 9.19 8.19 10.21
N LYS A 89 8.02 8.27 10.84
CA LYS A 89 7.34 9.54 11.10
C LYS A 89 7.75 10.13 12.45
N THR A 90 8.43 9.33 13.28
CA THR A 90 8.87 9.70 14.61
C THR A 90 10.26 10.32 14.49
N PRO A 91 10.50 11.52 15.05
CA PRO A 91 11.82 12.15 15.02
C PRO A 91 12.82 11.46 15.97
N GLN A 92 12.34 10.53 16.81
CA GLN A 92 13.16 9.82 17.79
C GLN A 92 13.72 8.54 17.18
N ILE A 93 15.02 8.55 16.86
CA ILE A 93 15.75 7.35 16.48
C ILE A 93 15.90 6.49 17.73
N LEU A 94 15.37 5.26 17.69
CA LEU A 94 15.57 4.30 18.77
C LEU A 94 17.07 4.01 18.93
N SER A 95 17.58 3.93 20.16
CA SER A 95 18.97 3.60 20.44
C SER A 95 19.05 2.22 21.11
N PRO A 96 19.72 1.22 20.49
CA PRO A 96 20.36 1.27 19.17
C PRO A 96 19.34 1.24 18.04
N ASP A 97 19.68 1.85 16.90
CA ASP A 97 18.82 1.87 15.72
C ASP A 97 18.73 0.45 15.13
N PRO A 98 17.54 -0.18 15.14
CA PRO A 98 17.37 -1.56 14.70
C PRO A 98 17.66 -1.74 13.20
N LEU A 99 17.68 -0.65 12.41
CA LEU A 99 17.97 -0.71 10.98
C LEU A 99 19.46 -0.73 10.67
N GLN A 100 20.34 -0.28 11.57
CA GLN A 100 21.79 -0.18 11.31
C GLN A 100 22.41 -1.52 10.92
N GLN A 101 21.93 -2.62 11.48
CA GLN A 101 22.39 -3.98 11.14
C GLN A 101 22.16 -4.37 9.67
N PHE A 102 21.28 -3.65 8.96
CA PHE A 102 20.94 -3.89 7.56
C PHE A 102 21.62 -2.89 6.61
N PHE A 103 22.56 -2.07 7.10
CA PHE A 103 23.33 -1.11 6.30
C PHE A 103 22.44 -0.22 5.39
N PRO A 104 21.47 0.53 5.96
CA PRO A 104 20.50 1.27 5.17
C PRO A 104 21.17 2.44 4.44
N THR A 105 20.71 2.73 3.22
CA THR A 105 21.09 3.95 2.51
C THR A 105 20.16 5.08 2.93
N ALA A 106 20.70 6.11 3.59
CA ALA A 106 19.93 7.28 3.99
C ALA A 106 19.58 8.14 2.77
N PHE A 107 18.32 8.55 2.66
CA PHE A 107 17.85 9.47 1.64
C PHE A 107 17.06 10.61 2.27
N THR A 108 17.48 11.85 2.02
CA THR A 108 16.75 13.04 2.46
C THR A 108 15.87 13.53 1.32
N SER A 109 14.55 13.41 1.49
CA SER A 109 13.59 14.01 0.56
C SER A 109 13.42 15.50 0.88
N THR A 110 13.63 16.36 -0.11
CA THR A 110 13.32 17.79 -0.03
C THR A 110 11.97 18.06 -0.71
N PRO A 111 10.86 18.17 0.05
CA PRO A 111 9.57 18.47 -0.55
C PRO A 111 9.61 19.88 -1.15
N ILE A 112 9.23 20.00 -2.43
CA ILE A 112 9.09 21.28 -3.10
C ILE A 112 7.61 21.63 -3.15
N VAL A 113 7.26 22.79 -2.60
CA VAL A 113 5.91 23.35 -2.73
C VAL A 113 5.92 24.29 -3.92
N SER A 114 5.13 23.98 -4.94
CA SER A 114 4.89 24.88 -6.07
C SER A 114 3.56 25.60 -5.85
N GLN A 115 3.59 26.94 -5.85
CA GLN A 115 2.40 27.78 -5.73
C GLN A 115 2.16 28.52 -7.05
N ASN A 116 0.92 28.91 -7.31
CA ASN A 116 0.55 29.74 -8.47
C ASN A 116 0.93 29.12 -9.83
N LEU A 117 0.80 27.80 -9.95
CA LEU A 117 0.87 27.15 -11.26
C LEU A 117 -0.25 27.75 -12.12
N ALA A 118 0.10 28.26 -13.30
CA ALA A 118 -0.88 28.70 -14.29
C ALA A 118 -1.57 27.46 -14.86
N VAL A 119 -2.61 27.00 -14.17
CA VAL A 119 -3.45 25.89 -14.60
C VAL A 119 -4.78 26.45 -15.06
N VAL A 120 -5.32 25.93 -16.17
CA VAL A 120 -6.70 26.20 -16.54
C VAL A 120 -7.59 25.56 -15.48
N GLN A 121 -8.16 26.39 -14.60
CA GLN A 121 -9.12 25.90 -13.62
C GLN A 121 -10.46 25.69 -14.33
N PRO A 122 -11.04 24.48 -14.28
CA PRO A 122 -12.38 24.27 -14.79
C PRO A 122 -13.36 25.12 -13.97
N ILE A 123 -14.28 25.80 -14.65
CA ILE A 123 -15.33 26.56 -13.98
C ILE A 123 -16.25 25.56 -13.26
N LEU A 124 -16.24 25.65 -11.93
CA LEU A 124 -17.21 25.00 -11.07
C LEU A 124 -18.45 25.91 -11.07
N ASP A 125 -19.39 25.60 -11.94
CA ASP A 125 -20.68 26.31 -12.05
C ASP A 125 -21.64 25.79 -10.96
N VAL A 126 -21.19 25.82 -9.71
CA VAL A 126 -22.03 25.43 -8.56
C VAL A 126 -22.91 26.63 -8.25
N ASP A 127 -24.21 26.39 -8.15
CA ASP A 127 -25.16 27.43 -7.79
C ASP A 127 -24.78 28.05 -6.43
N PRO A 128 -24.62 29.38 -6.33
CA PRO A 128 -24.28 30.06 -5.08
C PRO A 128 -25.27 29.80 -3.95
N GLU A 129 -26.53 29.45 -4.23
CA GLU A 129 -27.52 29.08 -3.20
C GLU A 129 -27.14 27.76 -2.52
N ILE A 130 -26.63 26.78 -3.28
CA ILE A 130 -26.17 25.48 -2.75
C ILE A 130 -24.95 25.66 -1.85
N LEU A 131 -24.05 26.60 -2.20
CA LEU A 131 -22.85 26.91 -1.41
C LEU A 131 -23.18 27.68 -0.12
N ALA A 132 -24.20 28.54 -0.15
CA ALA A 132 -24.62 29.34 0.99
C ALA A 132 -25.36 28.53 2.06
N GLU A 133 -26.09 27.49 1.67
CA GLU A 133 -26.89 26.67 2.58
C GLU A 133 -26.14 25.48 3.21
N ASP A 134 -24.87 25.24 2.83
CA ASP A 134 -24.11 24.03 3.18
C ASP A 134 -24.93 22.74 2.97
N ASN A 135 -25.77 22.76 1.92
CA ASN A 135 -26.74 21.71 1.66
C ASN A 135 -26.04 20.52 1.01
N ARG A 136 -25.63 19.58 1.85
CA ARG A 136 -24.89 18.39 1.47
C ARG A 136 -25.57 17.56 0.38
N GLU A 137 -26.90 17.42 0.41
CA GLU A 137 -27.61 16.62 -0.60
C GLU A 137 -27.58 17.28 -1.98
N ALA A 138 -27.76 18.60 -2.05
CA ALA A 138 -27.65 19.36 -3.29
C ALA A 138 -26.22 19.36 -3.86
N LEU A 139 -25.21 19.37 -2.98
CA LEU A 139 -23.81 19.24 -3.35
C LEU A 139 -23.48 17.84 -3.92
N GLU A 140 -24.01 16.78 -3.30
CA GLU A 140 -23.87 15.40 -3.76
C GLU A 140 -24.58 15.19 -5.12
N TYR A 141 -25.72 15.82 -5.34
CA TYR A 141 -26.44 15.84 -6.62
C TYR A 141 -25.60 16.51 -7.73
N PHE A 142 -25.13 17.74 -7.48
CA PHE A 142 -24.26 18.48 -8.43
C PHE A 142 -23.01 17.68 -8.82
N ALA A 143 -22.37 17.02 -7.85
CA ALA A 143 -21.17 16.23 -8.08
C ALA A 143 -21.40 14.99 -8.97
N THR A 144 -22.63 14.48 -9.04
CA THR A 144 -22.96 13.25 -9.75
C THR A 144 -23.47 13.50 -11.17
N GLU A 145 -23.96 14.70 -11.46
CA GLU A 145 -24.74 15.00 -12.67
C GLU A 145 -23.91 15.42 -13.90
N ARG A 146 -22.64 15.84 -13.73
CA ARG A 146 -21.72 16.15 -14.85
C ARG A 146 -21.11 14.91 -15.51
N ARG A 147 -21.94 13.93 -15.91
CA ARG A 147 -21.52 12.73 -16.67
C ARG A 147 -21.83 12.77 -18.17
N TYR A 148 -22.22 13.91 -18.73
CA TYR A 148 -22.40 14.05 -20.18
C TYR A 148 -21.76 15.34 -20.69
N CYS A 149 -20.50 15.21 -21.11
CA CYS A 149 -19.87 15.92 -22.23
C CYS A 149 -18.77 15.01 -22.76
#